data_AF-R3TXC8-F1
#
_entry.id   AF-R3TXC8-F1
#
_cell.length_a   1.000
_cell.length_b   1.000
_cell.length_c   1.000
_cell.angle_alpha   90.00
_cell.angle_beta   90.00
_cell.angle_gamma   90.00
#
_symmetry.space_group_name_H-M   'P 1'
#
loop_
_entity.id
_entity.type
_entity.pdbx_description
1 polymer ?
#
loop_
_entity_poly.entity_id
_entity_poly.type
_entity_poly.pdbx_seq_one_letter_code
_entity_poly.pdbx_strand_id
1 'polypeptide(L)'
;MILNFVMVNRMNKRILWKKIKKRGAILPSNARSIMRDAGNLYRINDEGELTDESVGTMPNTYLFNGCTPYYSFSASYPTGSKKDPYVFSYFQFDEDEGCSDEWMGEEIRNPLEWQTENEFLEKIGEKPNE
;
A
#
# COMPACT_ATOMS: atom_id res chain seq x y z
N MET A 1 -7.27 1.43 43.73
CA MET A 1 -6.92 0.40 42.73
C MET A 1 -6.42 1.13 41.49
N ILE A 2 -5.29 0.67 40.96
CA ILE A 2 -4.24 1.45 40.28
C ILE A 2 -4.69 1.99 38.91
N LEU A 3 -4.42 3.28 38.66
CA LEU A 3 -4.47 3.90 37.33
C LEU A 3 -3.45 3.18 36.42
N ASN A 4 -3.94 2.35 35.49
CA ASN A 4 -3.14 1.90 34.35
C ASN A 4 -3.10 3.02 33.30
N PHE A 5 -2.29 4.04 33.59
CA PHE A 5 -1.86 5.01 32.58
C PHE A 5 -0.82 4.28 31.72
N VAL A 6 -1.28 3.62 30.64
CA VAL A 6 -0.38 3.12 29.61
C VAL A 6 0.33 4.35 29.03
N MET A 7 1.57 4.58 29.46
CA MET A 7 2.50 5.49 28.79
C MET A 7 2.68 4.96 27.37
N VAL A 8 1.82 5.36 26.44
CA VAL A 8 2.13 5.36 25.02
C VAL A 8 3.28 6.33 24.88
N ASN A 9 4.49 5.81 24.94
CA ASN A 9 5.71 6.56 24.78
C ASN A 9 5.65 7.19 23.38
N ARG A 10 5.23 8.45 23.28
CA ARG A 10 5.04 9.17 22.01
C ARG A 10 6.41 9.30 21.37
N MET A 11 6.75 8.34 20.51
CA MET A 11 7.98 8.34 19.75
C MET A 11 8.10 9.67 19.02
N ASN A 12 9.27 10.29 19.10
CA ASN A 12 9.52 11.55 18.41
C ASN A 12 9.19 11.40 16.91
N LYS A 13 8.36 12.29 16.35
CA LYS A 13 7.89 12.22 14.95
C LYS A 13 9.03 12.11 13.93
N ARG A 14 10.19 12.74 14.18
CA ARG A 14 11.37 12.63 13.31
C ARG A 14 11.98 11.23 13.36
N ILE A 15 12.04 10.62 14.55
CA ILE A 15 12.53 9.24 14.73
C ILE A 15 11.55 8.26 14.08
N LEU A 16 10.25 8.46 14.30
CA LEU A 16 9.20 7.65 13.69
C LEU A 16 9.27 7.72 12.16
N TRP A 17 9.34 8.93 11.58
CA TRP A 17 9.48 9.12 10.14
C TRP A 17 10.71 8.41 9.56
N LYS A 18 11.86 8.47 10.26
CA LYS A 18 13.08 7.76 9.84
C LYS A 18 12.87 6.24 9.84
N LYS A 19 12.14 5.69 10.82
CA LYS A 19 11.81 4.26 10.87
C LYS A 19 10.87 3.86 9.74
N ILE A 20 9.80 4.62 9.53
CA ILE A 20 8.82 4.39 8.46
C ILE A 20 9.52 4.37 7.10
N LYS A 21 10.29 5.42 6.78
CA LYS A 21 11.07 5.51 5.53
C LYS A 21 12.03 4.34 5.33
N LYS A 22 12.61 3.81 6.40
CA LYS A 22 13.51 2.65 6.33
C LYS A 22 12.75 1.35 6.03
N ARG A 23 11.52 1.22 6.51
CA ARG A 23 10.67 0.03 6.31
C ARG A 23 10.07 -0.03 4.90
N GLY A 24 9.84 1.11 4.26
CA GLY A 24 9.23 1.17 2.93
C GLY A 24 7.70 1.09 2.99
N ALA A 25 7.11 0.52 1.95
CA ALA A 25 5.67 0.35 1.85
C ALA A 25 5.16 -0.68 2.88
N ILE A 26 3.96 -0.46 3.39
CA ILE A 26 3.35 -1.29 4.43
C ILE A 26 1.97 -1.79 4.00
N LEU A 27 1.59 -2.95 4.53
CA LEU A 27 0.31 -3.60 4.27
C LEU A 27 -0.34 -4.02 5.59
N PRO A 28 -1.67 -3.98 5.67
CA PRO A 28 -2.41 -4.66 6.71
C PRO A 28 -1.99 -6.13 6.86
N SER A 29 -2.01 -6.65 8.09
CA SER A 29 -1.64 -8.04 8.38
C SER A 29 -2.60 -9.08 7.79
N ASN A 30 -3.80 -8.65 7.38
CA ASN A 30 -4.80 -9.49 6.73
C ASN A 30 -4.66 -9.56 5.19
N ALA A 31 -3.60 -8.99 4.62
CA ALA A 31 -3.23 -9.24 3.22
C ALA A 31 -3.06 -10.76 2.98
N ARG A 32 -3.63 -11.27 1.88
CA ARG A 32 -3.75 -12.70 1.61
C ARG A 32 -2.92 -13.15 0.41
N SER A 33 -3.04 -12.45 -0.72
CA SER A 33 -2.37 -12.80 -1.97
C SER A 33 -2.22 -11.56 -2.84
N ILE A 34 -1.33 -11.64 -3.82
CA ILE A 34 -1.31 -10.71 -4.95
C ILE A 34 -2.60 -10.90 -5.76
N MET A 35 -3.22 -9.79 -6.17
CA MET A 35 -4.35 -9.75 -7.10
C MET A 35 -3.87 -9.43 -8.51
N ARG A 36 -3.00 -8.41 -8.64
CA ARG A 36 -2.35 -8.03 -9.89
C ARG A 36 -0.89 -7.79 -9.66
N ASP A 37 -0.07 -8.32 -10.56
CA ASP A 37 1.36 -8.04 -10.57
C ASP A 37 1.62 -6.62 -11.08
N ALA A 38 2.66 -6.00 -10.53
CA ALA A 38 3.17 -4.72 -10.99
C ALA A 38 3.52 -4.79 -12.48
N GLY A 39 3.19 -3.74 -13.22
CA GLY A 39 3.36 -3.76 -14.67
C GLY A 39 3.13 -2.41 -15.33
N ASN A 40 3.39 -2.36 -16.63
CA ASN A 40 3.11 -1.18 -17.46
C ASN A 40 1.59 -1.06 -17.69
N LEU A 41 1.11 0.17 -17.68
CA LEU A 41 -0.22 0.54 -18.13
C LEU A 41 -0.12 1.03 -19.57
N TYR A 42 -1.07 0.60 -20.40
CA TYR A 42 -1.12 0.92 -21.82
C TYR A 42 -2.42 1.66 -22.15
N ARG A 43 -2.37 2.60 -23.09
CA ARG A 43 -3.56 3.34 -23.54
C ARG A 43 -4.52 2.40 -24.27
N ILE A 44 -5.81 2.60 -24.04
CA ILE A 44 -6.90 2.11 -24.89
C ILE A 44 -7.32 3.23 -25.85
N ASN A 45 -7.46 2.94 -27.15
CA ASN A 45 -7.89 3.92 -28.15
C ASN A 45 -9.42 4.13 -28.14
N ASP A 46 -9.91 5.04 -28.99
CA ASP A 46 -11.34 5.37 -29.08
C ASP A 46 -12.20 4.19 -29.55
N GLU A 47 -11.59 3.19 -30.20
CA GLU A 47 -12.22 1.94 -30.62
C GLU A 47 -12.24 0.85 -29.54
N GLY A 48 -11.65 1.09 -28.36
CA GLY A 48 -11.59 0.13 -27.26
C GLY A 48 -10.46 -0.91 -27.37
N GLU A 49 -9.49 -0.71 -28.25
CA GLU A 49 -8.34 -1.61 -28.44
C GLU A 49 -7.14 -1.16 -27.61
N LEU A 50 -6.42 -2.12 -27.03
CA LEU A 50 -5.16 -1.88 -26.33
C LEU A 50 -4.08 -1.46 -27.34
N THR A 51 -3.40 -0.36 -27.04
CA THR A 51 -2.31 0.16 -27.86
C THR A 51 -0.94 -0.16 -27.25
N ASP A 52 0.14 -0.03 -28.02
CA ASP A 52 1.51 -0.14 -27.50
C ASP A 52 1.99 1.13 -26.77
N GLU A 53 1.16 2.17 -26.66
CA GLU A 53 1.50 3.41 -25.96
C GLU A 53 1.44 3.19 -24.44
N SER A 54 2.61 3.07 -23.81
CA SER A 54 2.71 3.05 -22.34
C SER A 54 2.33 4.41 -21.76
N VAL A 55 1.35 4.40 -20.86
CA VAL A 55 0.83 5.60 -20.16
C VAL A 55 1.23 5.64 -18.69
N GLY A 56 1.90 4.61 -18.19
CA GLY A 56 2.38 4.57 -16.82
C GLY A 56 2.76 3.18 -16.36
N THR A 57 2.87 3.04 -15.04
CA THR A 57 3.09 1.77 -14.36
C THR A 57 2.15 1.68 -13.18
N MET A 58 1.75 0.46 -12.82
CA MET A 58 1.01 0.18 -11.59
C MET A 58 1.87 -0.69 -10.66
N PRO A 59 1.75 -0.50 -9.34
CA PRO A 59 2.35 -1.39 -8.35
C PRO A 59 1.61 -2.74 -8.30
N ASN A 60 2.12 -3.68 -7.51
CA ASN A 60 1.36 -4.86 -7.11
C ASN A 60 0.09 -4.40 -6.37
N THR A 61 -1.02 -5.11 -6.59
CA THR A 61 -2.22 -4.97 -5.76
C THR A 61 -2.52 -6.28 -5.03
N TYR A 62 -3.24 -6.17 -3.91
CA TYR A 62 -3.41 -7.25 -2.96
C TYR A 62 -4.87 -7.48 -2.59
N LEU A 63 -5.19 -8.73 -2.30
CA LEU A 63 -6.45 -9.13 -1.66
C LEU A 63 -6.30 -9.13 -0.14
N PHE A 64 -7.38 -8.74 0.54
CA PHE A 64 -7.44 -8.68 2.00
C PHE A 64 -8.56 -9.56 2.54
N ASN A 65 -8.28 -10.35 3.56
CA ASN A 65 -9.30 -11.16 4.22
C ASN A 65 -10.37 -10.26 4.85
N GLY A 66 -11.64 -10.55 4.58
CA GLY A 66 -12.79 -9.79 5.07
C GLY A 66 -13.21 -8.61 4.17
N CYS A 67 -12.51 -8.39 3.06
CA CYS A 67 -12.88 -7.40 2.04
C CYS A 67 -13.42 -8.09 0.79
N THR A 68 -14.48 -7.54 0.20
CA THR A 68 -15.00 -8.01 -1.08
C THR A 68 -14.06 -7.57 -2.20
N PRO A 69 -13.75 -8.41 -3.20
CA PRO A 69 -12.70 -8.15 -4.18
C PRO A 69 -13.10 -7.19 -5.32
N TYR A 70 -14.04 -6.26 -5.08
CA TYR A 70 -14.40 -5.22 -6.06
C TYR A 70 -13.24 -4.26 -6.31
N TYR A 71 -12.46 -4.01 -5.26
CA TYR A 71 -11.23 -3.24 -5.34
C TYR A 71 -10.05 -4.07 -4.86
N SER A 72 -8.93 -3.93 -5.56
CA SER A 72 -7.62 -4.35 -5.06
C SER A 72 -6.77 -3.13 -4.77
N PHE A 73 -5.93 -3.24 -3.73
CA PHE A 73 -5.13 -2.11 -3.25
C PHE A 73 -3.66 -2.46 -3.22
N SER A 74 -2.80 -1.51 -3.56
CA SER A 74 -1.36 -1.67 -3.37
C SER A 74 -0.95 -1.62 -1.91
N ALA A 75 0.33 -1.88 -1.65
CA ALA A 75 0.93 -1.46 -0.40
C ALA A 75 0.86 0.06 -0.23
N SER A 76 0.72 0.51 1.01
CA SER A 76 0.66 1.92 1.37
C SER A 76 2.07 2.49 1.46
N TYR A 77 2.40 3.42 0.57
CA TYR A 77 3.70 4.08 0.51
C TYR A 77 3.73 5.30 1.44
N PRO A 78 4.82 5.51 2.19
CA PRO A 78 4.93 6.66 3.08
C PRO A 78 5.15 7.97 2.29
N THR A 79 4.12 8.80 2.20
CA THR A 79 4.14 10.10 1.50
C THR A 79 4.16 11.31 2.42
N GLY A 80 4.09 11.07 3.73
CA GLY A 80 4.16 12.10 4.76
C GLY A 80 5.55 12.75 4.95
N SER A 81 5.79 13.25 6.17
CA SER A 81 7.02 13.96 6.49
C SER A 81 7.43 13.82 7.95
N LYS A 82 8.62 14.35 8.30
CA LYS A 82 9.06 14.45 9.70
C LYS A 82 8.12 15.27 10.60
N LYS A 83 7.26 16.12 10.03
CA LYS A 83 6.24 16.91 10.76
C LYS A 83 4.93 16.14 10.89
N ASP A 84 4.64 15.30 9.90
CA ASP A 84 3.44 14.48 9.85
C ASP A 84 3.74 13.09 9.25
N PRO A 85 4.19 12.14 10.09
CA PRO A 85 4.69 10.85 9.62
C PRO A 85 3.60 9.82 9.33
N TYR A 86 2.32 10.17 9.52
CA TYR A 86 1.19 9.24 9.44
C TYR A 86 0.49 9.24 8.09
N VAL A 87 0.96 10.05 7.14
CA VAL A 87 0.36 10.18 5.80
C VAL A 87 0.99 9.17 4.86
N PHE A 88 0.13 8.39 4.21
CA PHE A 88 0.48 7.37 3.23
C PHE A 88 -0.38 7.53 1.97
N SER A 89 0.06 6.89 0.90
CA SER A 89 -0.72 6.77 -0.32
C SER A 89 -0.68 5.34 -0.85
N TYR A 90 -1.79 4.85 -1.36
CA TYR A 90 -1.91 3.55 -2.00
C TYR A 90 -2.60 3.71 -3.35
N PHE A 91 -2.38 2.75 -4.23
CA PHE A 91 -3.05 2.66 -5.51
C PHE A 91 -4.29 1.76 -5.37
N GLN A 92 -5.41 2.22 -5.91
CA GLN A 92 -6.67 1.47 -5.96
C GLN A 92 -6.95 1.06 -7.40
N PHE A 93 -7.29 -0.20 -7.59
CA PHE A 93 -7.70 -0.74 -8.88
C PHE A 93 -9.14 -1.25 -8.78
N ASP A 94 -9.99 -0.84 -9.71
CA ASP A 94 -11.35 -1.34 -9.85
C ASP A 94 -11.33 -2.64 -10.67
N GLU A 95 -11.59 -3.76 -10.00
CA GLU A 95 -11.55 -5.08 -10.64
C GLU A 95 -12.81 -5.36 -11.48
N ASP A 96 -13.91 -4.65 -11.26
CA ASP A 96 -15.15 -4.81 -12.04
C ASP A 96 -15.06 -4.05 -13.36
N GLU A 97 -14.53 -2.82 -13.35
CA GLU A 97 -14.33 -2.01 -14.56
C GLU A 97 -13.02 -2.31 -15.28
N GLY A 98 -12.08 -2.99 -14.61
CA GLY A 98 -10.76 -3.31 -15.17
C GLY A 98 -9.90 -2.07 -15.39
N CYS A 99 -10.14 -1.00 -14.64
CA CYS A 99 -9.49 0.29 -14.79
C CYS A 99 -8.77 0.70 -13.50
N SER A 100 -7.68 1.46 -13.67
CA SER A 100 -7.02 2.10 -12.55
C SER A 100 -7.88 3.24 -12.06
N ASP A 101 -8.37 3.17 -10.83
CA ASP A 101 -9.29 4.16 -10.31
C ASP A 101 -8.52 5.44 -9.95
N GLU A 102 -7.53 5.38 -9.04
CA GLU A 102 -6.60 6.49 -8.73
C GLU A 102 -5.56 6.16 -7.62
N TRP A 103 -4.65 7.09 -7.35
CA TRP A 103 -3.82 7.09 -6.14
C TRP A 103 -4.57 7.77 -4.98
N MET A 104 -4.79 7.03 -3.90
CA MET A 104 -5.56 7.46 -2.74
C MET A 104 -4.63 7.82 -1.58
N GLY A 105 -4.99 8.86 -0.83
CA GLY A 105 -4.30 9.25 0.41
C GLY A 105 -4.99 8.69 1.65
N GLU A 106 -4.21 8.25 2.64
CA GLU A 106 -4.73 7.78 3.92
C GLU A 106 -3.85 8.19 5.11
N GLU A 107 -4.45 8.17 6.31
CA GLU A 107 -3.75 8.36 7.57
C GLU A 107 -3.66 7.04 8.35
N ILE A 108 -2.45 6.52 8.52
CA ILE A 108 -2.18 5.30 9.29
C ILE A 108 -1.61 5.70 10.65
N ARG A 109 -2.41 5.52 11.71
CA ARG A 109 -2.05 5.94 13.08
C ARG A 109 -0.91 5.13 13.69
N ASN A 110 -0.85 3.83 13.41
CA ASN A 110 0.15 2.90 13.95
C ASN A 110 0.92 2.18 12.82
N PRO A 111 1.69 2.90 12.00
CA PRO A 111 2.32 2.32 10.80
C PRO A 111 3.42 1.29 11.13
N LEU A 112 3.84 1.21 12.40
CA LEU A 112 4.80 0.22 12.87
C LEU A 112 4.14 -1.14 13.24
N GLU A 113 2.82 -1.21 13.37
CA GLU A 113 2.09 -2.46 13.64
C GLU A 113 1.78 -3.24 12.37
N TRP A 114 1.79 -2.57 11.22
CA TRP A 114 1.59 -3.19 9.92
C TRP A 114 2.87 -3.89 9.45
N GLN A 115 2.71 -4.94 8.64
CA GLN A 115 3.82 -5.61 7.98
C GLN A 115 4.34 -4.77 6.81
N THR A 116 5.58 -4.95 6.40
CA THR A 116 6.07 -4.36 5.14
C THR A 116 5.60 -5.17 3.94
N GLU A 117 5.60 -4.55 2.76
CA GLU A 117 5.35 -5.26 1.50
C GLU A 117 6.35 -6.40 1.30
N ASN A 118 7.63 -6.16 1.55
CA ASN A 118 8.67 -7.21 1.45
C ASN A 118 8.44 -8.35 2.44
N GLU A 119 8.09 -8.05 3.70
CA GLU A 119 7.74 -9.06 4.70
C GLU A 119 6.55 -9.92 4.25
N PHE A 120 5.59 -9.33 3.53
CA PHE A 120 4.46 -10.06 2.96
C PHE A 120 4.87 -10.92 1.75
N LEU A 121 5.60 -10.35 0.79
CA LEU A 121 6.07 -11.07 -0.40
C LEU A 121 6.92 -12.29 -0.02
N GLU A 122 7.84 -12.13 0.93
CA GLU A 122 8.63 -13.24 1.47
C GLU A 122 7.75 -14.35 2.08
N LYS A 123 6.67 -14.00 2.79
CA LYS A 123 5.75 -14.98 3.40
C LYS A 123 5.00 -15.81 2.37
N ILE A 124 4.64 -15.22 1.23
CA ILE A 124 3.92 -15.92 0.16
C ILE A 124 4.85 -16.59 -0.86
N GLY A 125 6.16 -16.51 -0.66
CA GLY A 125 7.17 -17.13 -1.52
C GLY A 125 7.55 -16.31 -2.75
N GLU A 126 7.17 -15.03 -2.77
CA GLU A 126 7.49 -14.09 -3.85
C GLU A 126 8.77 -13.32 -3.54
N LYS A 127 9.49 -12.93 -4.61
CA LYS A 127 10.67 -12.07 -4.45
C LYS A 127 10.22 -10.61 -4.27
N PRO A 128 10.83 -9.85 -3.34
CA PRO A 128 10.64 -8.41 -3.30
C PRO A 128 11.01 -7.79 -4.65
N ASN A 129 10.21 -6.82 -5.11
CA ASN A 129 10.57 -6.01 -6.28
C ASN A 129 11.86 -5.22 -5.95
N GLU A 130 12.92 -5.42 -6.73
CA GLU A 130 14.24 -4.76 -6.58
C GLU A 130 14.21 -3.26 -6.90
#